data_AF-A0AAV1V8Z6-F1
#
_entry.id   AF-A0AAV1V8Z6-F1
#
_cell.length_a   1.000
_cell.length_b   1.000
_cell.length_c   1.000
_cell.angle_alpha   90.00
_cell.angle_beta   90.00
_cell.angle_gamma   90.00
#
_symmetry.space_group_name_H-M   'P 1'
#
loop_
_entity.id
_entity.type
_entity.pdbx_description
1 polymer ?
#
loop_
_entity_poly.entity_id
_entity_poly.type
_entity_poly.pdbx_seq_one_letter_code
_entity_poly.pdbx_strand_id
1 'polypeptide(L)'
;MTVNKVISVIPEGVELDSTFDCLELVKSIYGLKQASRVWNETFDEYVCSIGFQVSDFDPCLYIKTSDGHCVFILVYVDDVLVTGSSLELIAQTKNDLKTRFEMTDSGKCAFVLGIELLDGEDGSVTLCQRRYVDDILKRFGMDDCKAVSSPVDMSSRLISSNAATKVDAPFREAVGALMHLTTATRPDIAFGVGYVSRFMENPQEEHWVAVKRIFRYLQGTKTHGICYKPSARIDFRGYSDADWAGDLTDRKSTSGYTFMLLGALVTWGSKKQPSVSLSTTEAEYIALSLAIQEGKWIHRLLCEIVMAANEEGPEIMIHEDNQSCIKMTKNPVNHGRAKHIDIKYHHIRDEVKRGEVKLKYCETAVMLADIMTKGLHGPHHKEMTTALGIREHSD
;
A
#
# COMPACT_ATOMS: atom_id res chain seq x y z
N MET A 1 -12.73 5.43 36.82
CA MET A 1 -13.29 5.10 35.50
C MET A 1 -14.19 3.89 35.68
N THR A 2 -15.45 3.97 35.28
CA THR A 2 -16.41 2.88 35.35
C THR A 2 -15.93 1.76 34.43
N VAL A 3 -15.46 0.65 34.99
CA VAL A 3 -15.16 -0.56 34.22
C VAL A 3 -16.49 -1.07 33.70
N ASN A 4 -16.75 -0.93 32.40
CA ASN A 4 -17.94 -1.51 31.78
C ASN A 4 -17.83 -3.03 31.94
N LYS A 5 -18.63 -3.60 32.85
CA LYS A 5 -18.73 -5.04 33.03
C LYS A 5 -19.25 -5.64 31.73
N VAL A 6 -18.49 -6.58 31.17
CA VAL A 6 -18.90 -7.36 30.00
C VAL A 6 -19.58 -8.62 30.53
N ILE A 7 -20.84 -8.81 30.21
CA ILE A 7 -21.62 -9.97 30.63
C ILE A 7 -21.85 -10.86 29.40
N SER A 8 -21.57 -12.16 29.53
CA SER A 8 -21.78 -13.16 28.49
C SER A 8 -22.91 -14.10 28.87
N VAL A 9 -23.60 -14.61 27.85
CA VAL A 9 -24.45 -15.80 27.98
C VAL A 9 -23.54 -16.99 28.32
N ILE A 10 -24.09 -17.95 29.07
CA ILE A 10 -23.40 -19.18 29.44
C ILE A 10 -23.05 -19.96 28.16
N PRO A 11 -21.77 -20.25 27.90
CA PRO A 11 -21.37 -21.02 26.73
C PRO A 11 -21.94 -22.44 26.74
N GLU A 12 -22.18 -22.99 25.56
CA GLU A 12 -22.63 -24.37 25.39
C GLU A 12 -21.63 -25.35 26.04
N GLY A 13 -22.13 -26.26 26.88
CA GLY A 13 -21.31 -27.24 27.60
C GLY A 13 -20.80 -26.81 28.99
N VAL A 14 -21.15 -25.60 29.46
CA VAL A 14 -20.86 -25.17 30.84
C VAL A 14 -22.10 -25.37 31.71
N GLU A 15 -22.07 -26.33 32.64
CA GLU A 15 -23.11 -26.49 33.66
C GLU A 15 -22.82 -25.56 34.85
N LEU A 16 -23.79 -24.71 35.19
CA LEU A 16 -23.76 -23.86 36.38
C LEU A 16 -24.87 -24.29 37.34
N ASP A 17 -24.66 -24.02 38.62
CA ASP A 17 -25.75 -24.09 39.60
C ASP A 17 -26.91 -23.20 39.15
N SER A 18 -28.14 -23.70 39.32
CA SER A 18 -29.41 -23.13 38.83
C SER A 18 -29.77 -21.69 39.25
N THR A 19 -28.86 -21.00 39.92
CA THR A 19 -29.01 -19.63 40.44
C THR A 19 -28.36 -18.55 39.58
N PHE A 20 -27.60 -18.90 38.54
CA PHE A 20 -26.88 -17.94 37.70
C PHE A 20 -27.36 -17.96 36.26
N ASP A 21 -27.78 -16.80 35.75
CA ASP A 21 -28.30 -16.65 34.37
C ASP A 21 -27.23 -16.14 33.37
N CYS A 22 -26.06 -15.72 33.86
CA CYS A 22 -25.01 -15.12 33.03
C CYS A 22 -23.64 -15.16 33.71
N LEU A 23 -22.59 -14.90 32.93
CA LEU A 23 -21.19 -14.83 33.39
C LEU A 23 -20.62 -13.42 33.23
N GLU A 24 -19.92 -12.92 34.24
CA GLU A 24 -19.09 -11.71 34.12
C GLU A 24 -17.73 -12.08 33.54
N LEU A 25 -17.35 -11.41 32.45
CA LEU A 25 -16.07 -11.61 31.80
C LEU A 25 -14.96 -10.83 32.54
N VAL A 26 -14.07 -11.56 33.19
CA VAL A 26 -12.96 -10.96 33.98
C VAL A 26 -11.78 -10.56 33.09
N LYS A 27 -11.61 -11.21 31.93
CA LYS A 27 -10.55 -10.92 30.94
C LYS A 27 -11.15 -10.86 29.54
N SER A 28 -10.52 -10.12 28.64
CA SER A 28 -10.94 -10.05 27.25
C SER A 28 -10.74 -11.39 26.53
N ILE A 29 -11.68 -11.76 25.66
CA ILE A 29 -11.62 -12.96 24.82
C ILE A 29 -11.82 -12.57 23.34
N TYR A 30 -11.48 -13.49 22.45
CA TYR A 30 -11.71 -13.32 21.01
C TYR A 30 -13.18 -13.06 20.70
N GLY A 31 -13.46 -12.24 19.69
CA GLY A 31 -14.82 -11.88 19.26
C GLY A 31 -15.45 -10.70 20.00
N LEU A 32 -14.88 -10.23 21.12
CA LEU A 32 -15.32 -8.95 21.70
C LEU A 32 -14.88 -7.78 20.83
N LYS A 33 -15.74 -6.77 20.72
CA LYS A 33 -15.45 -5.54 19.98
C LYS A 33 -14.16 -4.86 20.42
N GLN A 34 -13.83 -4.93 21.71
CA GLN A 34 -12.64 -4.35 22.32
C GLN A 34 -11.44 -5.30 22.39
N ALA A 35 -11.56 -6.56 21.95
CA ALA A 35 -10.53 -7.57 22.16
C ALA A 35 -9.19 -7.19 21.55
N SER A 36 -9.21 -6.72 20.30
CA SER A 36 -8.00 -6.28 19.59
C SER A 36 -7.30 -5.12 20.28
N ARG A 37 -8.07 -4.17 20.83
CA ARG A 37 -7.53 -3.04 21.57
C ARG A 37 -6.88 -3.48 22.88
N VAL A 38 -7.56 -4.29 23.68
CA VAL A 38 -7.02 -4.80 24.95
C VAL A 38 -5.76 -5.63 24.71
N TRP A 39 -5.75 -6.42 23.63
CA TRP A 39 -4.56 -7.17 23.21
C TRP A 39 -3.40 -6.23 22.88
N ASN A 40 -3.63 -5.22 22.03
CA ASN A 40 -2.60 -4.26 21.65
C ASN A 40 -2.07 -3.47 22.86
N GLU A 41 -2.94 -2.99 23.76
CA GLU A 41 -2.54 -2.32 25.01
C GLU A 41 -1.68 -3.25 25.90
N THR A 42 -2.06 -4.54 26.01
CA THR A 42 -1.29 -5.54 26.78
C THR A 42 0.09 -5.82 26.16
N PHE A 43 0.16 -5.88 24.84
CA PHE A 43 1.41 -6.08 24.11
C PHE A 43 2.32 -4.86 24.24
N ASP A 44 1.77 -3.67 24.05
CA ASP A 44 2.44 -2.38 24.17
C ASP A 44 3.10 -2.19 25.53
N GLU A 45 2.33 -2.36 26.61
CA GLU A 45 2.81 -2.23 27.98
C GLU A 45 4.03 -3.14 28.25
N TYR A 46 3.96 -4.39 27.78
CA TYR A 46 5.06 -5.33 27.97
C TYR A 46 6.28 -4.99 27.11
N VAL A 47 6.10 -4.72 25.83
CA VAL A 47 7.20 -4.42 24.90
C VAL A 47 7.94 -3.15 25.31
N CYS A 48 7.21 -2.12 25.74
CA CYS A 48 7.80 -0.92 26.33
C CYS A 48 8.57 -1.23 27.63
N SER A 49 8.07 -2.14 28.47
CA SER A 49 8.74 -2.51 29.73
C SER A 49 10.11 -3.18 29.52
N ILE A 50 10.33 -3.84 28.38
CA ILE A 50 11.61 -4.46 28.01
C ILE A 50 12.51 -3.50 27.17
N GLY A 51 12.17 -2.21 27.15
CA GLY A 51 13.03 -1.14 26.64
C GLY A 51 12.87 -0.80 25.16
N PHE A 52 11.77 -1.21 24.53
CA PHE A 52 11.40 -0.71 23.21
C PHE A 52 10.64 0.62 23.32
N GLN A 53 10.68 1.41 22.25
CA GLN A 53 9.86 2.59 22.06
C GLN A 53 8.94 2.39 20.86
N VAL A 54 7.69 2.83 20.97
CA VAL A 54 6.75 2.85 19.83
C VAL A 54 7.21 3.92 18.85
N SER A 55 7.09 3.65 17.54
CA SER A 55 7.31 4.65 16.49
C SER A 55 6.29 5.79 16.60
N ASP A 56 6.73 7.03 16.35
CA ASP A 56 5.81 8.18 16.31
C ASP A 56 4.90 8.17 15.06
N PHE A 57 5.24 7.33 14.06
CA PHE A 57 4.57 7.29 12.76
C PHE A 57 3.82 5.98 12.46
N ASP A 58 4.12 4.90 13.19
CA ASP A 58 3.38 3.63 13.14
C ASP A 58 3.21 3.01 14.54
N PRO A 59 1.98 3.00 15.11
CA PRO A 59 1.73 2.47 16.45
C PRO A 59 1.91 0.94 16.57
N CYS A 60 2.14 0.24 15.46
CA CYS A 60 2.44 -1.18 15.43
C CYS A 60 3.94 -1.48 15.31
N LEU A 61 4.78 -0.46 15.13
CA LEU A 61 6.23 -0.59 15.04
C LEU A 61 6.88 -0.19 16.36
N TYR A 62 7.69 -1.09 16.89
CA TYR A 62 8.50 -0.87 18.07
C TYR A 62 9.97 -0.92 17.71
N ILE A 63 10.75 -0.01 18.27
CA ILE A 63 12.17 0.20 17.96
C ILE A 63 12.97 0.14 19.26
N LYS A 64 14.06 -0.63 19.26
CA LYS A 64 15.03 -0.64 20.35
C LYS A 64 16.44 -0.55 19.77
N THR A 65 17.24 0.33 20.34
CA THR A 65 18.68 0.46 20.02
C THR A 65 19.51 0.09 21.24
N SER A 66 20.56 -0.71 21.04
CA SER A 66 21.51 -1.11 22.10
C SER A 66 22.88 -1.34 21.47
N ASP A 67 23.92 -0.74 22.05
CA ASP A 67 25.33 -0.96 21.67
C ASP A 67 25.61 -0.79 20.16
N GLY A 68 24.96 0.19 19.53
CA GLY A 68 25.10 0.47 18.09
C GLY A 68 24.30 -0.47 17.17
N HIS A 69 23.53 -1.39 17.73
CA HIS A 69 22.61 -2.27 17.02
C HIS A 69 21.15 -1.84 17.22
N CYS A 70 20.29 -2.20 16.28
CA CYS A 70 18.85 -2.00 16.36
C CYS A 70 18.07 -3.32 16.25
N VAL A 71 16.90 -3.35 16.89
CA VAL A 71 15.87 -4.37 16.70
C VAL A 71 14.52 -3.67 16.52
N PHE A 72 13.74 -4.19 15.59
CA PHE A 72 12.41 -3.76 15.25
C PHE A 72 11.43 -4.91 15.53
N ILE A 73 10.29 -4.57 16.14
CA ILE A 73 9.13 -5.46 16.25
C ILE A 73 7.98 -4.80 15.51
N LEU A 74 7.44 -5.48 14.51
CA LEU A 74 6.20 -5.07 13.84
C LEU A 74 5.09 -6.05 14.26
N VAL A 75 4.02 -5.54 14.86
CA VAL A 75 2.89 -6.36 15.32
C VAL A 75 1.68 -6.17 14.42
N TYR A 76 1.08 -7.26 13.97
CA TYR A 76 -0.22 -7.25 13.31
C TYR A 76 -1.11 -8.30 13.96
N VAL A 77 -1.96 -7.86 14.89
CA VAL A 77 -2.81 -8.76 15.69
C VAL A 77 -1.93 -9.82 16.37
N ASP A 78 -2.03 -11.09 15.97
CA ASP A 78 -1.31 -12.24 16.51
C ASP A 78 0.02 -12.53 15.79
N ASP A 79 0.27 -11.91 14.63
CA ASP A 79 1.53 -12.02 13.92
C ASP A 79 2.54 -10.98 14.44
N VAL A 80 3.75 -11.44 14.79
CA VAL A 80 4.84 -10.59 15.27
C VAL A 80 6.07 -10.82 14.40
N LEU A 81 6.46 -9.80 13.64
CA LEU A 81 7.69 -9.82 12.84
C LEU A 81 8.80 -9.14 13.64
N VAL A 82 9.92 -9.85 13.83
CA VAL A 82 11.11 -9.31 14.51
C VAL A 82 12.28 -9.28 13.53
N THR A 83 12.90 -8.12 13.36
CA THR A 83 14.07 -7.93 12.51
C THR A 83 15.06 -6.97 13.16
N GLY A 84 16.29 -6.88 12.67
CA GLY A 84 17.32 -6.04 13.28
C GLY A 84 18.73 -6.31 12.77
N SER A 85 19.69 -5.54 13.27
CA SER A 85 21.09 -5.61 12.85
C SER A 85 21.92 -6.67 13.60
N SER A 86 21.36 -7.33 14.62
CA SER A 86 22.05 -8.35 15.43
C SER A 86 21.15 -9.56 15.67
N LEU A 87 21.62 -10.74 15.25
CA LEU A 87 20.91 -12.01 15.48
C LEU A 87 20.79 -12.33 16.97
N GLU A 88 21.75 -11.90 17.79
CA GLU A 88 21.72 -12.09 19.25
C GLU A 88 20.59 -11.26 19.88
N LEU A 89 20.48 -9.97 19.53
CA LEU A 89 19.41 -9.12 20.03
C LEU A 89 18.03 -9.57 19.54
N ILE A 90 17.93 -10.08 18.31
CA ILE A 90 16.70 -10.69 17.79
C ILE A 90 16.34 -11.93 18.62
N ALA A 91 17.30 -12.82 18.90
CA ALA A 91 17.07 -14.01 19.72
C ALA A 91 16.67 -13.66 21.16
N GLN A 92 17.32 -12.67 21.76
CA GLN A 92 16.98 -12.15 23.09
C GLN A 92 15.55 -11.59 23.09
N THR A 93 15.21 -10.74 22.13
CA THR A 93 13.86 -10.15 22.01
C THR A 93 12.79 -11.24 21.91
N LYS A 94 13.02 -12.29 21.11
CA LYS A 94 12.10 -13.43 21.02
C LYS A 94 11.97 -14.18 22.34
N ASN A 95 13.06 -14.34 23.09
CA ASN A 95 13.02 -14.98 24.41
C ASN A 95 12.26 -14.14 25.43
N ASP A 96 12.48 -12.82 25.45
CA ASP A 96 11.77 -11.89 26.31
C ASP A 96 10.26 -12.00 26.03
N LEU A 97 9.82 -11.88 24.78
CA LEU A 97 8.42 -12.04 24.39
C LEU A 97 7.82 -13.38 24.85
N LYS A 98 8.56 -14.49 24.72
CA LYS A 98 8.14 -15.83 25.19
C LYS A 98 7.95 -15.93 26.71
N THR A 99 8.57 -15.06 27.50
CA THR A 99 8.35 -15.05 28.96
C THR A 99 6.94 -14.59 29.32
N ARG A 100 6.29 -13.81 28.45
CA ARG A 100 4.98 -13.20 28.70
C ARG A 100 3.87 -13.73 27.83
N PHE A 101 4.18 -14.13 26.60
CA PHE A 101 3.22 -14.55 25.59
C PHE A 101 3.49 -15.98 25.12
N GLU A 102 2.43 -16.75 24.97
CA GLU A 102 2.49 -18.05 24.30
C GLU A 102 2.67 -17.80 22.80
N MET A 103 3.85 -18.11 22.28
CA MET A 103 4.21 -17.84 20.89
C MET A 103 5.06 -18.95 20.29
N THR A 104 4.87 -19.19 19.00
CA THR A 104 5.69 -20.11 18.21
C THR A 104 6.68 -19.31 17.37
N ASP A 105 7.95 -19.71 17.40
CA ASP A 105 8.97 -19.12 16.53
C ASP A 105 8.98 -19.83 15.19
N SER A 106 8.45 -19.18 14.16
CA SER A 106 8.38 -19.70 12.79
C SER A 106 9.72 -19.60 12.04
N GLY A 107 10.79 -19.13 12.69
CA GLY A 107 12.11 -19.00 12.09
C GLY A 107 12.19 -17.82 11.12
N LYS A 108 12.86 -18.03 9.97
CA LYS A 108 12.99 -16.98 8.95
C LYS A 108 11.61 -16.70 8.32
N CYS A 109 11.24 -15.42 8.23
CA CYS A 109 9.96 -15.02 7.66
C CYS A 109 9.88 -15.37 6.17
N ALA A 110 9.09 -16.38 5.83
CA ALA A 110 8.75 -16.74 4.45
C ALA A 110 7.36 -16.24 4.04
N PHE A 111 6.53 -15.84 5.01
CA PHE A 111 5.16 -15.41 4.78
C PHE A 111 4.70 -14.41 5.85
N VAL A 112 4.06 -13.32 5.43
CA VAL A 112 3.47 -12.30 6.34
C VAL A 112 2.21 -11.74 5.70
N LEU A 113 1.08 -11.73 6.41
CA LEU A 113 -0.18 -11.09 5.97
C LEU A 113 -0.65 -11.45 4.55
N GLY A 114 -0.44 -12.70 4.11
CA GLY A 114 -0.83 -13.11 2.76
C GLY A 114 0.25 -12.88 1.69
N ILE A 115 1.43 -12.39 2.07
CA ILE A 115 2.57 -12.06 1.20
C ILE A 115 3.68 -13.07 1.42
N GLU A 116 4.18 -13.66 0.33
CA GLU A 116 5.33 -14.55 0.29
C GLU A 116 6.62 -13.71 0.21
N LEU A 117 7.61 -14.03 1.05
CA LEU A 117 8.94 -13.43 1.01
C LEU A 117 9.93 -14.44 0.44
N LEU A 118 10.61 -14.06 -0.63
CA LEU A 118 11.61 -14.88 -1.30
C LEU A 118 12.97 -14.20 -1.21
N ASP A 119 13.90 -14.84 -0.52
CA ASP A 119 15.28 -14.36 -0.42
C ASP A 119 16.11 -14.80 -1.64
N GLY A 120 16.85 -13.87 -2.23
CA GLY A 120 17.85 -14.15 -3.26
C GLY A 120 19.22 -14.42 -2.65
N GLU A 121 20.05 -15.19 -3.36
CA GLU A 121 21.46 -15.43 -3.00
C GLU A 121 22.30 -14.14 -2.96
N ASP A 122 21.88 -13.10 -3.69
CA ASP A 122 22.48 -11.77 -3.71
C ASP A 122 22.03 -10.86 -2.53
N GLY A 123 21.29 -11.43 -1.57
CA GLY A 123 20.70 -10.70 -0.45
C GLY A 123 19.46 -9.89 -0.81
N SER A 124 18.92 -10.05 -2.02
CA SER A 124 17.64 -9.45 -2.40
C SER A 124 16.47 -10.11 -1.67
N VAL A 125 15.38 -9.36 -1.51
CA VAL A 125 14.12 -9.87 -0.97
C VAL A 125 13.01 -9.52 -1.94
N THR A 126 12.23 -10.52 -2.35
CA THR A 126 11.10 -10.36 -3.25
C THR A 126 9.79 -10.60 -2.50
N LEU A 127 8.88 -9.63 -2.55
CA LEU A 127 7.51 -9.75 -2.05
C LEU A 127 6.58 -10.17 -3.19
N CYS A 128 5.92 -11.32 -3.06
CA CYS A 128 4.97 -11.79 -4.07
C CYS A 128 3.73 -12.44 -3.44
N GLN A 129 2.73 -12.72 -4.27
CA GLN A 129 1.48 -13.36 -3.86
C GLN A 129 1.05 -14.39 -4.90
N ARG A 130 1.98 -15.23 -5.35
CA ARG A 130 1.73 -16.20 -6.43
C ARG A 130 0.58 -17.14 -6.07
N ARG A 131 0.57 -17.67 -4.85
CA ARG A 131 -0.52 -18.57 -4.39
C ARG A 131 -1.88 -17.90 -4.48
N TYR A 132 -1.96 -16.64 -4.03
CA TYR A 132 -3.20 -15.87 -4.12
C TYR A 132 -3.61 -15.59 -5.57
N VAL A 133 -2.65 -15.29 -6.45
CA VAL A 133 -2.93 -15.12 -7.89
C VAL A 133 -3.51 -16.42 -8.48
N ASP A 134 -2.90 -17.57 -8.22
CA ASP A 134 -3.40 -18.87 -8.69
C ASP A 134 -4.81 -19.17 -8.13
N ASP A 135 -5.07 -18.86 -6.86
CA ASP A 135 -6.37 -19.07 -6.20
C ASP A 135 -7.48 -18.20 -6.81
N ILE A 136 -7.22 -16.90 -7.04
CA ILE A 136 -8.23 -16.03 -7.63
C ILE A 136 -8.46 -16.36 -9.12
N LEU A 137 -7.41 -16.78 -9.85
CA LEU A 137 -7.57 -17.23 -11.23
C LEU A 137 -8.49 -18.45 -11.31
N LYS A 138 -8.28 -19.46 -10.46
CA LYS A 138 -9.19 -20.63 -10.37
C LYS A 138 -10.60 -20.23 -9.95
N ARG A 139 -10.73 -19.41 -8.90
CA ARG A 139 -12.03 -18.95 -8.36
C ARG A 139 -12.91 -18.28 -9.43
N PHE A 140 -12.31 -17.51 -10.34
CA PHE A 140 -13.04 -16.80 -11.40
C PHE A 140 -12.99 -17.52 -12.76
N GLY A 141 -12.52 -18.77 -12.83
CA GLY A 141 -12.46 -19.57 -14.07
C GLY A 141 -11.51 -19.00 -15.13
N MET A 142 -10.37 -18.47 -14.67
CA MET A 142 -9.36 -17.78 -15.48
C MET A 142 -7.99 -18.49 -15.45
N ASP A 143 -7.89 -19.66 -14.83
CA ASP A 143 -6.65 -20.44 -14.69
C ASP A 143 -6.09 -20.99 -16.01
N ASP A 144 -6.95 -21.26 -16.99
CA ASP A 144 -6.57 -21.66 -18.36
C ASP A 144 -6.63 -20.52 -19.39
N CYS A 145 -6.77 -19.27 -18.93
CA CYS A 145 -6.94 -18.15 -19.86
C CYS A 145 -5.65 -17.82 -20.64
N LYS A 146 -5.79 -17.24 -21.83
CA LYS A 146 -4.62 -16.76 -22.60
C LYS A 146 -4.09 -15.45 -22.03
N ALA A 147 -2.80 -15.41 -21.73
CA ALA A 147 -2.15 -14.21 -21.21
C ALA A 147 -2.25 -12.99 -22.15
N VAL A 148 -2.15 -11.79 -21.57
CA VAL A 148 -2.01 -10.51 -22.29
C VAL A 148 -0.87 -9.68 -21.70
N SER A 149 -0.32 -8.74 -22.46
CA SER A 149 0.86 -7.95 -22.07
C SER A 149 0.53 -6.68 -21.27
N SER A 150 -0.73 -6.29 -21.15
CA SER A 150 -1.16 -5.14 -20.32
C SER A 150 -2.54 -5.38 -19.70
N PRO A 151 -2.78 -4.89 -18.48
CA PRO A 151 -4.05 -5.08 -17.77
C PRO A 151 -5.21 -4.25 -18.35
N VAL A 152 -4.91 -3.18 -19.07
CA VAL A 152 -5.91 -2.28 -19.67
C VAL A 152 -5.85 -2.32 -21.19
N ASP A 153 -7.01 -2.37 -21.83
CA ASP A 153 -7.16 -2.26 -23.27
C ASP A 153 -7.32 -0.79 -23.66
N MET A 154 -6.28 -0.21 -24.27
CA MET A 154 -6.28 1.20 -24.66
C MET A 154 -7.24 1.52 -25.82
N SER A 155 -7.73 0.50 -26.54
CA SER A 155 -8.74 0.70 -27.59
C SER A 155 -10.15 0.80 -27.02
N SER A 156 -10.37 0.26 -25.82
CA SER A 156 -11.66 0.28 -25.14
C SER A 156 -11.83 1.56 -24.32
N ARG A 157 -13.02 2.14 -24.40
CA ARG A 157 -13.42 3.31 -23.60
C ARG A 157 -14.67 2.95 -22.83
N LEU A 158 -14.50 2.62 -21.54
CA LEU A 158 -15.61 2.24 -20.67
C LEU A 158 -16.39 3.49 -20.24
N ILE A 159 -17.71 3.40 -20.28
CA ILE A 159 -18.63 4.46 -19.89
C ILE A 159 -19.68 3.93 -18.92
N SER A 160 -20.17 4.81 -18.06
CA SER A 160 -21.26 4.42 -17.16
C SER A 160 -22.53 4.12 -17.97
N SER A 161 -23.23 3.06 -17.58
CA SER A 161 -24.48 2.65 -18.23
C SER A 161 -25.67 2.87 -17.29
N ASN A 162 -26.78 3.34 -17.87
CA ASN A 162 -28.09 3.42 -17.22
C ASN A 162 -28.99 2.23 -17.59
N ALA A 163 -28.42 1.16 -18.16
CA ALA A 163 -29.18 -0.04 -18.47
C ALA A 163 -29.83 -0.61 -17.20
N ALA A 164 -31.07 -1.08 -17.34
CA ALA A 164 -31.84 -1.64 -16.23
C ALA A 164 -31.28 -2.98 -15.73
N THR A 165 -30.59 -3.72 -16.61
CA THR A 165 -30.02 -5.03 -16.30
C THR A 165 -28.51 -4.91 -16.11
N LYS A 166 -28.02 -5.52 -15.03
CA LYS A 166 -26.60 -5.67 -14.73
C LYS A 166 -26.07 -6.93 -15.41
N VAL A 167 -24.77 -6.97 -15.66
CA VAL A 167 -24.11 -8.23 -16.01
C VAL A 167 -24.32 -9.25 -14.88
N ASP A 168 -24.66 -10.48 -15.24
CA ASP A 168 -24.75 -11.61 -14.32
C ASP A 168 -23.36 -12.22 -14.11
N ALA A 169 -22.56 -11.57 -13.27
CA ALA A 169 -21.20 -11.97 -12.95
C ALA A 169 -20.82 -11.53 -11.52
N PRO A 170 -19.88 -12.21 -10.85
CA PRO A 170 -19.38 -11.84 -9.53
C PRO A 170 -18.44 -10.62 -9.59
N PHE A 171 -18.90 -9.51 -10.19
CA PHE A 171 -18.08 -8.35 -10.52
C PHE A 171 -17.43 -7.70 -9.29
N ARG A 172 -18.22 -7.43 -8.24
CA ARG A 172 -17.73 -6.79 -7.01
C ARG A 172 -16.72 -7.66 -6.27
N GLU A 173 -16.97 -8.96 -6.26
CA GLU A 173 -16.11 -9.97 -5.64
C GLU A 173 -14.76 -10.04 -6.38
N ALA A 174 -14.78 -10.06 -7.72
CA ALA A 174 -13.58 -10.03 -8.54
C ALA A 174 -12.77 -8.74 -8.35
N VAL A 175 -13.42 -7.58 -8.34
CA VAL A 175 -12.75 -6.30 -8.09
C VAL A 175 -12.14 -6.27 -6.68
N GLY A 176 -12.86 -6.75 -5.66
CA GLY A 176 -12.34 -6.84 -4.29
C GLY A 176 -11.10 -7.74 -4.18
N ALA A 177 -11.09 -8.89 -4.86
CA ALA A 177 -9.94 -9.78 -4.91
C ALA A 177 -8.73 -9.13 -5.61
N LEU A 178 -8.96 -8.44 -6.72
CA LEU A 178 -7.91 -7.70 -7.43
C LEU A 178 -7.39 -6.51 -6.60
N MET A 179 -8.25 -5.82 -5.86
CA MET A 179 -7.84 -4.72 -4.97
C MET A 179 -6.84 -5.19 -3.92
N HIS A 180 -7.05 -6.38 -3.33
CA HIS A 180 -6.12 -6.95 -2.36
C HIS A 180 -4.70 -7.09 -2.94
N LEU A 181 -4.56 -7.63 -4.16
CA LEU A 181 -3.28 -7.70 -4.86
C LEU A 181 -2.67 -6.32 -5.08
N THR A 182 -3.48 -5.34 -5.50
CA THR A 182 -2.99 -3.99 -5.82
C THR A 182 -2.43 -3.27 -4.59
N THR A 183 -2.94 -3.56 -3.40
CA THR A 183 -2.50 -2.94 -2.15
C THR A 183 -1.26 -3.59 -1.58
N ALA A 184 -1.01 -4.87 -1.89
CA ALA A 184 0.08 -5.63 -1.29
C ALA A 184 1.30 -5.78 -2.21
N THR A 185 1.14 -6.32 -3.43
CA THR A 185 2.31 -6.72 -4.25
C THR A 185 2.19 -6.44 -5.75
N ARG A 186 1.03 -6.01 -6.25
CA ARG A 186 0.77 -5.79 -7.69
C ARG A 186 0.34 -4.36 -8.04
N PRO A 187 1.21 -3.35 -7.79
CA PRO A 187 0.97 -1.97 -8.18
C PRO A 187 0.78 -1.76 -9.69
N ASP A 188 1.36 -2.64 -10.50
CA ASP A 188 1.25 -2.64 -11.97
C ASP A 188 -0.19 -2.79 -12.48
N ILE A 189 -1.13 -3.33 -11.68
CA ILE A 189 -2.55 -3.38 -12.05
C ILE A 189 -3.40 -2.29 -11.38
N ALA A 190 -2.81 -1.41 -10.55
CA ALA A 190 -3.54 -0.45 -9.73
C ALA A 190 -4.47 0.46 -10.52
N PHE A 191 -3.99 1.05 -11.63
CA PHE A 191 -4.85 1.86 -12.50
C PHE A 191 -6.00 1.05 -13.09
N GLY A 192 -5.73 -0.15 -13.62
CA GLY A 192 -6.74 -1.00 -14.24
C GLY A 192 -7.86 -1.38 -13.26
N VAL A 193 -7.50 -1.76 -12.03
CA VAL A 193 -8.44 -2.08 -10.96
C VAL A 193 -9.20 -0.82 -10.51
N GLY A 194 -8.51 0.30 -10.34
CA GLY A 194 -9.11 1.61 -10.05
C GLY A 194 -10.05 2.11 -11.15
N TYR A 195 -9.87 1.69 -12.39
CA TYR A 195 -10.74 2.03 -13.50
C TYR A 195 -12.02 1.20 -13.50
N VAL A 196 -11.93 -0.13 -13.37
CA VAL A 196 -13.11 -1.02 -13.35
C VAL A 196 -13.95 -0.86 -12.07
N SER A 197 -13.34 -0.44 -10.95
CA SER A 197 -14.04 -0.21 -9.68
C SER A 197 -15.15 0.86 -9.78
N ARG A 198 -15.01 1.79 -10.74
CA ARG A 198 -15.98 2.89 -10.98
C ARG A 198 -17.36 2.37 -11.40
N PHE A 199 -17.45 1.13 -11.87
CA PHE A 199 -18.68 0.53 -12.41
C PHE A 199 -19.31 -0.50 -11.47
N MET A 200 -18.86 -0.61 -10.22
CA MET A 200 -19.36 -1.60 -9.25
C MET A 200 -20.87 -1.47 -8.93
N GLU A 201 -21.47 -0.31 -9.14
CA GLU A 201 -22.91 -0.11 -8.90
C GLU A 201 -23.77 -0.75 -9.99
N ASN A 202 -23.42 -0.54 -11.26
CA ASN A 202 -24.17 -1.02 -12.42
C ASN A 202 -23.25 -1.60 -13.52
N PRO A 203 -22.54 -2.73 -13.25
CA PRO A 203 -21.59 -3.29 -14.19
C PRO A 203 -22.29 -3.87 -15.43
N GLN A 204 -21.60 -3.84 -16.56
CA GLN A 204 -22.08 -4.28 -17.88
C GLN A 204 -21.06 -5.25 -18.48
N GLU A 205 -21.40 -5.91 -19.58
CA GLU A 205 -20.54 -6.93 -20.19
C GLU A 205 -19.14 -6.38 -20.54
N GLU A 206 -19.06 -5.15 -21.08
CA GLU A 206 -17.78 -4.50 -21.38
C GLU A 206 -16.91 -4.28 -20.13
N HIS A 207 -17.52 -3.98 -18.99
CA HIS A 207 -16.83 -3.86 -17.71
C HIS A 207 -16.30 -5.22 -17.25
N TRP A 208 -17.08 -6.29 -17.44
CA TRP A 208 -16.66 -7.65 -17.10
C TRP A 208 -15.52 -8.15 -17.99
N VAL A 209 -15.57 -7.82 -19.29
CA VAL A 209 -14.45 -8.06 -20.22
C VAL A 209 -13.18 -7.35 -19.75
N ALA A 210 -13.28 -6.12 -19.26
CA ALA A 210 -12.14 -5.39 -18.71
C ALA A 210 -11.56 -6.05 -17.45
N VAL A 211 -12.41 -6.53 -16.53
CA VAL A 211 -11.96 -7.32 -15.35
C VAL A 211 -11.25 -8.60 -15.78
N LYS A 212 -11.83 -9.36 -16.71
CA LYS A 212 -11.20 -10.57 -17.28
C LYS A 212 -9.85 -10.26 -17.91
N ARG A 213 -9.66 -9.09 -18.53
CA ARG A 213 -8.36 -8.69 -19.07
C ARG A 213 -7.29 -8.57 -17.98
N ILE A 214 -7.64 -8.02 -16.80
CA ILE A 214 -6.70 -7.93 -15.67
C ILE A 214 -6.29 -9.32 -15.22
N PHE A 215 -7.22 -10.26 -15.09
CA PHE A 215 -6.90 -11.67 -14.81
C PHE A 215 -5.99 -12.30 -15.88
N ARG A 216 -6.24 -12.04 -17.16
CA ARG A 216 -5.36 -12.49 -18.26
C ARG A 216 -3.95 -11.90 -18.16
N TYR A 217 -3.80 -10.69 -17.65
CA TYR A 217 -2.47 -10.11 -17.41
C TYR A 217 -1.79 -10.82 -16.23
N LEU A 218 -2.51 -11.06 -15.14
CA LEU A 218 -2.01 -11.83 -13.99
C LEU A 218 -1.60 -13.25 -14.37
N GLN A 219 -2.34 -13.92 -15.26
CA GLN A 219 -1.98 -15.25 -15.78
C GLN A 219 -0.56 -15.28 -16.38
N GLY A 220 -0.19 -14.23 -17.13
CA GLY A 220 1.14 -14.12 -17.72
C GLY A 220 2.22 -13.60 -16.77
N THR A 221 1.85 -13.18 -15.56
CA THR A 221 2.73 -12.48 -14.61
C THR A 221 2.56 -12.99 -13.17
N LYS A 222 2.12 -14.24 -12.99
CA LYS A 222 1.83 -14.82 -11.67
C LYS A 222 3.08 -14.98 -10.78
N THR A 223 4.25 -15.02 -11.41
CA THR A 223 5.59 -15.08 -10.79
C THR A 223 6.21 -13.70 -10.58
N HIS A 224 5.44 -12.61 -10.77
CA HIS A 224 5.96 -11.27 -10.55
C HIS A 224 5.83 -10.86 -9.08
N GLY A 225 6.89 -10.25 -8.55
CA GLY A 225 6.93 -9.67 -7.22
C GLY A 225 7.81 -8.43 -7.15
N ILE A 226 7.65 -7.65 -6.07
CA ILE A 226 8.44 -6.45 -5.81
C ILE A 226 9.79 -6.88 -5.22
N CYS A 227 10.88 -6.64 -5.94
CA CYS A 227 12.22 -7.12 -5.58
C CYS A 227 13.13 -5.98 -5.11
N TYR A 228 13.45 -5.98 -3.82
CA TYR A 228 14.41 -5.06 -3.22
C TYR A 228 15.81 -5.66 -3.25
N LYS A 229 16.81 -4.86 -3.63
CA LYS A 229 18.22 -5.28 -3.64
C LYS A 229 19.03 -4.50 -2.62
N PRO A 230 20.00 -5.12 -1.95
CA PRO A 230 20.94 -4.39 -1.12
C PRO A 230 21.64 -3.28 -1.92
N SER A 231 21.78 -2.12 -1.31
CA SER A 231 22.47 -0.96 -1.88
C SER A 231 23.28 -0.27 -0.79
N ALA A 232 24.45 0.24 -1.16
CA ALA A 232 25.29 1.05 -0.28
C ALA A 232 24.70 2.45 -0.02
N ARG A 233 23.67 2.86 -0.76
CA ARG A 233 22.97 4.13 -0.58
C ARG A 233 21.47 3.92 -0.54
N ILE A 234 20.82 4.62 0.39
CA ILE A 234 19.38 4.70 0.48
C ILE A 234 18.88 5.63 -0.63
N ASP A 235 18.40 5.04 -1.73
CA ASP A 235 17.76 5.75 -2.84
C ASP A 235 16.25 5.82 -2.58
N PHE A 236 15.81 6.90 -1.94
CA PHE A 236 14.40 7.22 -1.74
C PHE A 236 13.98 8.33 -2.69
N ARG A 237 13.00 8.04 -3.56
CA ARG A 237 12.50 9.02 -4.55
C ARG A 237 11.05 8.79 -4.91
N GLY A 238 10.30 9.88 -5.06
CA GLY A 238 8.91 9.88 -5.50
C GLY A 238 8.77 10.30 -6.97
N TYR A 239 7.62 9.98 -7.54
CA TYR A 239 7.12 10.45 -8.83
C TYR A 239 5.64 10.81 -8.66
N SER A 240 5.21 11.87 -9.32
CA SER A 240 3.82 12.32 -9.36
C SER A 240 3.41 12.52 -10.81
N ASP A 241 2.21 12.07 -11.15
CA ASP A 241 1.59 12.28 -12.46
C ASP A 241 0.07 12.39 -12.31
N ALA A 242 -0.58 13.01 -13.28
CA ALA A 242 -2.02 13.00 -13.43
C ALA A 242 -2.42 12.82 -14.89
N ASP A 243 -3.45 12.01 -15.13
CA ASP A 243 -4.19 12.16 -16.38
C ASP A 243 -4.94 13.51 -16.37
N TRP A 244 -5.33 14.01 -17.55
CA TRP A 244 -6.23 15.16 -17.63
C TRP A 244 -7.58 14.76 -18.22
N ALA A 245 -8.61 14.85 -17.37
CA ALA A 245 -9.99 14.51 -17.71
C ALA A 245 -10.11 13.10 -18.35
N GLY A 246 -9.40 12.12 -17.78
CA GLY A 246 -9.39 10.74 -18.28
C GLY A 246 -10.73 10.02 -18.11
N ASP A 247 -11.53 10.38 -17.10
CA ASP A 247 -12.87 9.82 -16.95
C ASP A 247 -13.84 10.37 -18.00
N LEU A 248 -14.50 9.50 -18.75
CA LEU A 248 -15.44 9.90 -19.80
C LEU A 248 -16.83 10.25 -19.27
N THR A 249 -17.18 9.81 -18.06
CA THR A 249 -18.49 10.05 -17.46
C THR A 249 -18.54 11.43 -16.81
N ASP A 250 -17.54 11.78 -16.00
CA ASP A 250 -17.55 13.04 -15.23
C ASP A 250 -16.34 13.95 -15.50
N ARG A 251 -15.47 13.60 -16.46
CA ARG A 251 -14.29 14.38 -16.86
C ARG A 251 -13.31 14.63 -15.73
N LYS A 252 -13.36 13.85 -14.64
CA LYS A 252 -12.39 13.94 -13.56
C LYS A 252 -11.09 13.24 -13.94
N SER A 253 -10.00 13.78 -13.41
CA SER A 253 -8.66 13.24 -13.61
C SER A 253 -8.37 12.04 -12.70
N THR A 254 -7.33 11.28 -13.02
CA THR A 254 -6.73 10.26 -12.15
C THR A 254 -5.35 10.74 -11.72
N SER A 255 -5.14 10.91 -10.41
CA SER A 255 -3.84 11.19 -9.82
C SER A 255 -3.10 9.90 -9.53
N GLY A 256 -1.80 9.89 -9.84
CA GLY A 256 -0.88 8.80 -9.61
C GLY A 256 0.34 9.26 -8.82
N TYR A 257 0.84 8.39 -7.95
CA TYR A 257 2.17 8.57 -7.38
C TYR A 257 2.85 7.23 -7.17
N THR A 258 4.18 7.25 -7.18
CA THR A 258 5.03 6.11 -6.84
C THR A 258 6.21 6.59 -6.02
N PHE A 259 6.51 5.89 -4.93
CA PHE A 259 7.73 6.09 -4.15
C PHE A 259 8.58 4.84 -4.21
N MET A 260 9.83 5.04 -4.58
CA MET A 260 10.84 4.01 -4.74
C MET A 260 11.78 4.04 -3.53
N LEU A 261 12.17 2.86 -3.07
CA LEU A 261 13.19 2.62 -2.06
C LEU A 261 14.08 1.46 -2.55
N LEU A 262 15.39 1.65 -2.58
CA LEU A 262 16.36 0.61 -2.97
C LEU A 262 16.04 -0.04 -4.34
N GLY A 263 15.57 0.78 -5.29
CA GLY A 263 15.28 0.36 -6.66
C GLY A 263 13.92 -0.31 -6.88
N ALA A 264 13.06 -0.41 -5.86
CA ALA A 264 11.72 -0.96 -5.97
C ALA A 264 10.67 -0.11 -5.24
N LEU A 265 9.39 -0.29 -5.54
CA LEU A 265 8.29 0.45 -4.92
C LEU A 265 8.19 0.20 -3.40
N VAL A 266 7.89 1.25 -2.62
CA VAL A 266 7.54 1.13 -1.18
C VAL A 266 6.14 1.67 -0.87
N THR A 267 5.66 2.66 -1.63
CA THR A 267 4.25 3.10 -1.61
C THR A 267 3.84 3.64 -2.97
N TRP A 268 2.57 3.51 -3.31
CA TRP A 268 2.00 3.91 -4.58
C TRP A 268 0.52 4.27 -4.43
N GLY A 269 -0.03 4.97 -5.42
CA GLY A 269 -1.45 5.29 -5.44
C GLY A 269 -1.95 5.58 -6.84
N SER A 270 -3.17 5.14 -7.12
CA SER A 270 -3.96 5.50 -8.30
C SER A 270 -5.34 5.93 -7.83
N LYS A 271 -5.65 7.22 -7.93
CA LYS A 271 -6.85 7.79 -7.32
C LYS A 271 -7.56 8.76 -8.26
N LYS A 272 -8.83 8.48 -8.55
CA LYS A 272 -9.71 9.43 -9.23
C LYS A 272 -9.84 10.70 -8.38
N GLN A 273 -9.59 11.85 -8.99
CA GLN A 273 -9.69 13.14 -8.33
C GLN A 273 -11.15 13.44 -7.95
N PRO A 274 -11.39 14.12 -6.82
CA PRO A 274 -12.75 14.42 -6.36
C PRO A 274 -13.45 15.49 -7.22
N SER A 275 -12.68 16.41 -7.80
CA SER A 275 -13.13 17.53 -8.63
C SER A 275 -12.56 17.47 -10.04
N VAL A 276 -13.22 18.13 -10.99
CA VAL A 276 -12.73 18.28 -12.37
C VAL A 276 -11.63 19.34 -12.40
N SER A 277 -10.51 19.04 -13.06
CA SER A 277 -9.43 20.00 -13.26
C SER A 277 -9.61 20.82 -14.52
N LEU A 278 -9.39 22.12 -14.44
CA LEU A 278 -9.56 23.05 -15.57
C LEU A 278 -8.36 23.08 -16.53
N SER A 279 -7.24 22.48 -16.15
CA SER A 279 -6.05 22.33 -16.99
C SER A 279 -5.21 21.12 -16.57
N THR A 280 -4.34 20.63 -17.46
CA THR A 280 -3.35 19.60 -17.12
C THR A 280 -2.53 20.00 -15.91
N THR A 281 -1.98 21.22 -15.90
CA THR A 281 -1.17 21.71 -14.77
C THR A 281 -1.91 21.68 -13.44
N GLU A 282 -3.23 21.93 -13.44
CA GLU A 282 -4.05 21.85 -12.24
C GLU A 282 -4.25 20.40 -11.77
N ALA A 283 -4.43 19.46 -12.70
CA ALA A 283 -4.51 18.04 -12.39
C ALA A 283 -3.19 17.53 -11.79
N GLU A 284 -2.04 17.90 -12.38
CA GLU A 284 -0.71 17.57 -11.85
C GLU A 284 -0.52 18.13 -10.45
N TYR A 285 -0.93 19.38 -10.22
CA TYR A 285 -0.77 20.02 -8.93
C TYR A 285 -1.60 19.32 -7.82
N ILE A 286 -2.77 18.79 -8.19
CA ILE A 286 -3.58 17.96 -7.28
C ILE A 286 -2.89 16.61 -6.99
N ALA A 287 -2.31 15.96 -8.01
CA ALA A 287 -1.54 14.73 -7.83
C ALA A 287 -0.31 14.96 -6.94
N LEU A 288 0.43 16.04 -7.19
CA LEU A 288 1.62 16.39 -6.42
C LEU A 288 1.28 16.64 -4.95
N SER A 289 0.13 17.23 -4.66
CA SER A 289 -0.34 17.40 -3.28
C SER A 289 -0.56 16.06 -2.58
N LEU A 290 -1.08 15.05 -3.29
CA LEU A 290 -1.27 13.71 -2.75
C LEU A 290 0.07 13.01 -2.56
N ALA A 291 0.95 13.10 -3.56
CA ALA A 291 2.31 12.55 -3.49
C ALA A 291 3.10 13.12 -2.31
N ILE A 292 3.01 14.44 -2.04
CA ILE A 292 3.69 15.06 -0.90
C ILE A 292 3.15 14.54 0.44
N GLN A 293 1.84 14.38 0.58
CA GLN A 293 1.24 13.87 1.83
C GLN A 293 1.73 12.46 2.12
N GLU A 294 1.66 11.57 1.14
CA GLU A 294 2.14 10.20 1.26
C GLU A 294 3.66 10.16 1.49
N GLY A 295 4.41 10.88 0.65
CA GLY A 295 5.86 10.94 0.69
C GLY A 295 6.39 11.40 2.04
N LYS A 296 5.76 12.40 2.67
CA LYS A 296 6.11 12.86 4.01
C LYS A 296 5.85 11.80 5.08
N TRP A 297 4.71 11.09 5.00
CA TRP A 297 4.41 10.05 5.98
C TRP A 297 5.43 8.91 5.90
N ILE A 298 5.65 8.33 4.71
CA ILE A 298 6.58 7.22 4.55
C ILE A 298 8.04 7.64 4.81
N HIS A 299 8.42 8.87 4.45
CA HIS A 299 9.75 9.41 4.73
C HIS A 299 10.05 9.54 6.21
N ARG A 300 9.06 9.95 7.02
CA ARG A 300 9.22 10.09 8.47
C ARG A 300 9.42 8.73 9.13
N LEU A 301 8.62 7.74 8.75
CA LEU A 301 8.79 6.35 9.19
C LEU A 301 10.16 5.80 8.77
N LEU A 302 10.57 6.03 7.52
CA LEU A 302 11.88 5.64 7.02
C LEU A 302 13.02 6.30 7.81
N CYS A 303 12.91 7.60 8.10
CA CYS A 303 13.89 8.33 8.90
C CYS A 303 14.06 7.70 10.29
N GLU A 304 12.98 7.34 10.98
CA GLU A 304 13.08 6.64 12.28
C GLU A 304 13.83 5.32 12.17
N ILE A 305 13.49 4.50 11.16
CA ILE A 305 14.10 3.18 10.95
C ILE A 305 15.61 3.32 10.68
N VAL A 306 16.00 4.23 9.78
CA VAL A 306 17.40 4.39 9.38
C VAL A 306 18.23 5.07 10.46
N MET A 307 17.64 6.03 11.20
CA MET A 307 18.30 6.62 12.37
C MET A 307 18.58 5.58 13.45
N ALA A 308 17.65 4.66 13.70
CA ALA A 308 17.89 3.53 14.62
C ALA A 308 19.03 2.62 14.12
N ALA A 309 19.20 2.50 12.80
CA ALA A 309 20.31 1.78 12.18
C ALA A 309 21.61 2.59 12.07
N ASN A 310 21.70 3.78 12.69
CA ASN A 310 22.85 4.71 12.59
C ASN A 310 23.15 5.20 11.15
N GLU A 311 22.12 5.29 10.32
CA GLU A 311 22.19 5.80 8.94
C GLU A 311 21.54 7.18 8.83
N GLU A 312 21.96 7.98 7.86
CA GLU A 312 21.37 9.30 7.59
C GLU A 312 20.06 9.15 6.79
N GLY A 313 19.02 9.88 7.21
CA GLY A 313 17.75 9.93 6.51
C GLY A 313 17.88 10.52 5.10
N PRO A 314 17.24 9.93 4.07
CA PRO A 314 17.31 10.47 2.72
C PRO A 314 16.52 11.79 2.60
N GLU A 315 16.78 12.58 1.57
CA GLU A 315 15.93 13.72 1.23
C GLU A 315 14.62 13.26 0.54
N ILE A 316 13.53 14.01 0.72
CA ILE A 316 12.31 13.78 -0.07
C ILE A 316 12.46 14.45 -1.44
N MET A 317 12.78 13.66 -2.46
CA MET A 317 12.82 14.12 -3.85
C MET A 317 11.63 13.56 -4.64
N ILE A 318 10.75 14.44 -5.14
CA ILE A 318 9.63 14.06 -6.01
C ILE A 318 9.91 14.52 -7.44
N HIS A 319 9.77 13.60 -8.38
CA HIS A 319 9.92 13.85 -9.80
C HIS A 319 8.59 14.23 -10.44
N GLU A 320 8.64 15.19 -11.35
CA GLU A 320 7.49 15.80 -12.01
C GLU A 320 7.91 16.14 -13.45
N ASP A 321 7.11 15.80 -14.46
CA ASP A 321 7.42 16.11 -15.86
C ASP A 321 6.72 17.40 -16.32
N ASN A 322 5.77 17.94 -15.55
CA ASN A 322 5.15 19.20 -15.87
C ASN A 322 5.93 20.40 -15.32
N GLN A 323 6.74 21.04 -16.18
CA GLN A 323 7.49 22.24 -15.81
C GLN A 323 6.61 23.41 -15.31
N SER A 324 5.36 23.50 -15.76
CA SER A 324 4.43 24.55 -15.28
C SER A 324 4.02 24.27 -13.84
N CYS A 325 3.78 23.01 -13.49
CA CYS A 325 3.51 22.56 -12.13
C CYS A 325 4.68 22.94 -11.20
N ILE A 326 5.92 22.61 -11.60
CA ILE A 326 7.14 22.96 -10.84
C ILE A 326 7.29 24.48 -10.68
N LYS A 327 7.00 25.27 -11.72
CA LYS A 327 7.09 26.74 -11.62
C LYS A 327 6.05 27.32 -10.66
N MET A 328 4.87 26.70 -10.55
CA MET A 328 3.79 27.15 -9.68
C MET A 328 4.10 26.95 -8.19
N THR A 329 5.01 26.04 -7.84
CA THR A 329 5.46 25.90 -6.45
C THR A 329 6.41 27.02 -6.01
N LYS A 330 7.06 27.69 -6.97
CA LYS A 330 8.03 28.77 -6.71
C LYS A 330 7.42 30.17 -6.72
N ASN A 331 6.36 30.41 -7.50
CA ASN A 331 5.85 31.76 -7.78
C ASN A 331 4.46 32.05 -7.15
N PRO A 332 4.29 33.14 -6.37
CA PRO A 332 3.02 33.50 -5.71
C PRO A 332 1.92 34.11 -6.61
N VAL A 333 2.17 34.37 -7.90
CA VAL A 333 1.37 35.33 -8.68
C VAL A 333 0.20 34.69 -9.47
N ASN A 334 0.11 33.37 -9.56
CA ASN A 334 -0.82 32.68 -10.50
C ASN A 334 -2.19 32.23 -9.91
N HIS A 335 -2.72 32.91 -8.88
CA HIS A 335 -3.90 32.44 -8.14
C HIS A 335 -5.27 32.72 -8.79
N GLY A 336 -5.35 33.54 -9.83
CA GLY A 336 -6.63 33.98 -10.39
C GLY A 336 -7.51 32.87 -10.96
N ARG A 337 -6.93 31.74 -11.42
CA ARG A 337 -7.62 30.69 -12.17
C ARG A 337 -7.94 29.41 -11.40
N ALA A 338 -7.47 29.25 -10.16
CA ALA A 338 -7.49 27.95 -9.47
C ALA A 338 -7.95 28.03 -7.99
N LYS A 339 -8.87 28.96 -7.68
CA LYS A 339 -9.41 29.19 -6.32
C LYS A 339 -9.96 27.94 -5.63
N HIS A 340 -10.47 26.98 -6.39
CA HIS A 340 -11.09 25.77 -5.85
C HIS A 340 -10.07 24.73 -5.33
N ILE A 341 -8.77 24.96 -5.56
CA ILE A 341 -7.67 24.15 -5.00
C ILE A 341 -6.64 24.98 -4.21
N ASP A 342 -7.01 26.19 -3.76
CA ASP A 342 -6.13 27.16 -3.08
C ASP A 342 -5.37 26.56 -1.86
N ILE A 343 -6.06 25.71 -1.08
CA ILE A 343 -5.44 25.00 0.05
C ILE A 343 -4.25 24.14 -0.41
N LYS A 344 -4.39 23.43 -1.54
CA LYS A 344 -3.30 22.60 -2.09
C LYS A 344 -2.14 23.47 -2.57
N TYR A 345 -2.41 24.65 -3.14
CA TYR A 345 -1.38 25.64 -3.49
C TYR A 345 -0.55 26.06 -2.29
N HIS A 346 -1.21 26.47 -1.23
CA HIS A 346 -0.51 26.91 -0.03
C HIS A 346 0.30 25.78 0.59
N HIS A 347 -0.29 24.58 0.73
CA HIS A 347 0.40 23.40 1.23
C HIS A 347 1.68 23.09 0.45
N ILE A 348 1.61 22.85 -0.86
CA ILE A 348 2.79 22.45 -1.64
C ILE A 348 3.89 23.52 -1.60
N ARG A 349 3.50 24.80 -1.67
CA ARG A 349 4.46 25.91 -1.65
C ARG A 349 5.18 26.02 -0.33
N ASP A 350 4.48 25.87 0.78
CA ASP A 350 5.09 25.94 2.11
C ASP A 350 6.08 24.79 2.32
N GLU A 351 5.72 23.59 1.90
CA GLU A 351 6.58 22.40 1.95
C GLU A 351 7.87 22.58 1.14
N VAL A 352 7.75 23.04 -0.11
CA VAL A 352 8.90 23.31 -0.99
C VAL A 352 9.74 24.49 -0.46
N LYS A 353 9.11 25.54 0.04
CA LYS A 353 9.80 26.73 0.57
C LYS A 353 10.59 26.44 1.84
N ARG A 354 10.08 25.54 2.71
CA ARG A 354 10.80 25.06 3.90
C ARG A 354 11.96 24.12 3.56
N GLY A 355 12.01 23.61 2.33
CA GLY A 355 13.00 22.62 1.92
C GLY A 355 12.69 21.21 2.42
N GLU A 356 11.49 20.98 2.97
CA GLU A 356 11.04 19.65 3.41
C GLU A 356 10.83 18.71 2.21
N VAL A 357 10.50 19.26 1.04
CA VAL A 357 10.35 18.52 -0.23
C VAL A 357 11.11 19.22 -1.35
N LYS A 358 11.88 18.44 -2.12
CA LYS A 358 12.53 18.90 -3.35
C LYS A 358 11.82 18.35 -4.59
N LEU A 359 11.56 19.25 -5.54
CA LEU A 359 10.99 18.88 -6.84
C LEU A 359 12.08 18.85 -7.91
N LYS A 360 12.08 17.79 -8.72
CA LYS A 360 13.02 17.62 -9.82
C LYS A 360 12.27 17.30 -11.11
N TYR A 361 12.65 17.97 -12.19
CA TYR A 361 12.12 17.63 -13.50
C TYR A 361 12.62 16.26 -13.96
N CYS A 362 11.75 15.43 -14.49
CA CYS A 362 12.11 14.25 -15.29
C CYS A 362 11.36 14.24 -16.63
N GLU A 363 11.84 13.46 -17.58
CA GLU A 363 11.15 13.28 -18.85
C GLU A 363 9.96 12.34 -18.69
N THR A 364 8.87 12.57 -19.42
CA THR A 364 7.67 11.73 -19.41
C THR A 364 7.98 10.25 -19.70
N ALA A 365 8.96 9.97 -20.55
CA ALA A 365 9.38 8.60 -20.89
C ALA A 365 9.89 7.78 -19.68
N VAL A 366 10.29 8.44 -18.59
CA VAL A 366 10.76 7.81 -17.35
C VAL A 366 9.86 8.14 -16.15
N MET A 367 8.66 8.67 -16.39
CA MET A 367 7.70 9.02 -15.35
C MET A 367 7.06 7.75 -14.79
N LEU A 368 7.56 7.27 -13.65
CA LEU A 368 7.08 6.01 -13.04
C LEU A 368 5.65 6.10 -12.50
N ALA A 369 5.09 7.31 -12.36
CA ALA A 369 3.71 7.50 -11.97
C ALA A 369 2.71 7.33 -13.14
N ASP A 370 3.15 7.32 -14.40
CA ASP A 370 2.28 7.17 -15.58
C ASP A 370 1.44 5.89 -15.56
N ILE A 371 2.03 4.78 -15.11
CA ILE A 371 1.34 3.49 -14.98
C ILE A 371 0.20 3.53 -13.94
N MET A 372 0.20 4.52 -13.05
CA MET A 372 -0.84 4.75 -12.06
C MET A 372 -1.98 5.64 -12.57
N THR A 373 -1.79 6.38 -13.66
CA THR A 373 -2.79 7.37 -14.14
C THR A 373 -3.53 6.92 -15.38
N LYS A 374 -2.95 6.03 -16.19
CA LYS A 374 -3.53 5.60 -17.45
C LYS A 374 -3.13 4.18 -17.84
N GLY A 375 -3.91 3.60 -18.77
CA GLY A 375 -3.55 2.35 -19.43
C GLY A 375 -2.34 2.58 -20.33
N LEU A 376 -1.40 1.63 -20.34
CA LEU A 376 -0.22 1.66 -21.19
C LEU A 376 -0.24 0.50 -22.19
N HIS A 377 0.40 0.69 -23.34
CA HIS A 377 0.61 -0.39 -24.31
C HIS A 377 1.62 -1.42 -23.76
N GLY A 378 1.49 -2.69 -24.15
CA GLY A 378 2.22 -3.81 -23.55
C GLY A 378 3.73 -3.61 -23.35
N PRO A 379 4.50 -3.24 -24.38
CA PRO A 379 5.94 -2.96 -24.23
C PRO A 379 6.26 -1.94 -23.14
N HIS A 380 5.64 -0.75 -23.19
CA HIS A 380 5.90 0.29 -22.21
C HIS A 380 5.35 -0.04 -20.81
N HIS A 381 4.23 -0.77 -20.74
CA HIS A 381 3.73 -1.30 -19.46
C HIS A 381 4.75 -2.22 -18.80
N LYS A 382 5.40 -3.10 -19.58
CA LYS A 382 6.45 -4.00 -19.11
C LYS A 382 7.71 -3.24 -18.67
N GLU A 383 8.11 -2.22 -19.42
CA GLU A 383 9.23 -1.33 -19.06
C GLU A 383 8.97 -0.66 -17.72
N MET A 384 7.79 -0.05 -17.54
CA MET A 384 7.39 0.61 -16.30
C MET A 384 7.31 -0.38 -15.14
N THR A 385 6.70 -1.55 -15.33
CA THR A 385 6.65 -2.64 -14.34
C THR A 385 8.05 -3.01 -13.86
N THR A 386 9.00 -3.18 -14.78
CA THR A 386 10.40 -3.51 -14.45
C THR A 386 11.08 -2.37 -13.69
N ALA A 387 10.84 -1.12 -14.10
CA ALA A 387 11.40 0.07 -13.48
C ALA A 387 10.83 0.33 -12.06
N LEU A 388 9.62 -0.15 -11.77
CA LEU A 388 9.02 -0.18 -10.44
C LEU A 388 9.61 -1.28 -9.53
N GLY A 389 10.56 -2.07 -10.01
CA GLY A 389 11.16 -3.17 -9.27
C GLY A 389 10.31 -4.45 -9.26
N ILE A 390 9.25 -4.50 -10.06
CA ILE A 390 8.39 -5.70 -10.20
C ILE A 390 9.03 -6.62 -11.24
N ARG A 391 9.44 -7.81 -10.82
CA ARG A 391 10.19 -8.74 -11.66
C ARG A 391 9.67 -10.15 -11.51
N GLU A 392 9.82 -10.93 -12.58
CA GLU A 392 9.68 -12.37 -12.51
C GLU A 392 10.75 -12.94 -11.58
N HIS A 393 10.32 -13.74 -10.60
CA HIS A 393 11.21 -14.54 -9.76
C HIS A 393 11.17 -16.00 -10.21
N SER A 394 12.28 -16.71 -10.04
CA SER A 394 12.33 -18.17 -10.22
C SER A 394 11.59 -18.88 -9.08
N ASP A 395 11.14 -20.10 -9.37
CA ASP A 395 10.59 -21.04 -8.39
C ASP A 395 11.66 -21.71 -7.53
#